data_AF-A0A9X7UAR0-F1
#
_entry.id   AF-A0A9X7UAR0-F1
#
_cell.length_a   1.000
_cell.length_b   1.000
_cell.length_c   1.000
_cell.angle_alpha   90.00
_cell.angle_beta   90.00
_cell.angle_gamma   90.00
#
_symmetry.space_group_name_H-M   'P 1'
#
loop_
_entity.id
_entity.type
_entity.pdbx_description
1 polymer ?
#
loop_
_entity_poly.entity_id
_entity_poly.type
_entity_poly.pdbx_seq_one_letter_code
_entity_poly.pdbx_strand_id
1 'polypeptide(L)'
;MTGLLGTAEAECFAVLKGLAGKSVAVVHGGSRGLCIAGAHRDLPADFAPALILDASGRVRETYRKMEAAGTLLRLPAAAQDYKRLRVHHWDRAGSRSALSGVGARTEILTAAAAVINADNRRWLVVHPQDREGQSSLYDDLTGLCNDPSRLSWLHWGNHHGTNDYREIDRVMVLGVWDYPRPAYAALHMAAGGLPEDSGRGETMDAVKAGETRHNLLQAVCRASVRKGLGGICGDCEVYIVAKLGRKAGDLLTSTFPGSSIVPWVPAGLSLPDAVQRAASAIERALMIPGVNRVAKGTIKAVLGLRSEDGLAKVLRQEPFRAWADRRGVEVTRRDFRWREAA
;
A
#
# COMPACT_ATOMS: atom_id res chain seq x y z
N MET A 1 35.63 18.00 22.01
CA MET A 1 34.19 17.89 22.36
C MET A 1 33.64 16.49 22.05
N THR A 2 34.40 15.42 22.30
CA THR A 2 34.00 14.03 21.98
C THR A 2 33.66 13.20 23.23
N GLY A 3 33.65 13.81 24.42
CA GLY A 3 33.45 13.10 25.70
C GLY A 3 32.24 13.55 26.52
N LEU A 4 31.30 14.32 25.96
CA LEU A 4 30.21 14.98 26.70
C LEU A 4 28.79 14.63 26.22
N LEU A 5 28.66 13.79 25.19
CA LEU A 5 27.37 13.37 24.65
C LEU A 5 27.22 11.87 24.86
N GLY A 6 26.05 11.43 25.31
CA GLY A 6 25.64 10.04 25.25
C GLY A 6 25.62 9.54 23.79
N THR A 7 25.65 8.23 23.59
CA THR A 7 25.75 7.60 22.26
C THR A 7 24.67 8.10 21.29
N ALA A 8 23.42 8.21 21.75
CA ALA A 8 22.31 8.71 20.94
C ALA A 8 22.47 10.19 20.53
N GLU A 9 23.01 11.03 21.40
CA GLU A 9 23.20 12.46 21.10
C GLU A 9 24.40 12.67 20.16
N ALA A 10 25.44 11.85 20.30
CA ALA A 10 26.57 11.83 19.37
C ALA A 10 26.14 11.38 17.96
N GLU A 11 25.27 10.38 17.85
CA GLU A 11 24.69 9.93 16.57
C GLU A 11 23.83 11.02 15.92
N CYS A 12 22.93 11.65 16.68
CA CYS A 12 22.13 12.78 16.20
C CYS A 12 23.00 13.95 15.74
N PHE A 13 24.03 14.31 16.52
CA PHE A 13 24.95 15.39 16.17
C PHE A 13 25.74 15.07 14.89
N ALA A 14 26.18 13.82 14.70
CA ALA A 14 26.87 13.40 13.48
C ALA A 14 25.98 13.52 12.22
N VAL A 15 24.69 13.17 12.33
CA VAL A 15 23.72 13.36 11.24
C VAL A 15 23.55 14.83 10.91
N LEU A 16 23.35 15.69 11.92
CA LEU A 16 23.21 17.14 11.72
C LEU A 16 24.47 17.76 11.11
N LYS A 17 25.66 17.34 11.57
CA LYS A 17 26.93 17.77 11.00
C LYS A 17 27.06 17.37 9.52
N GLY A 18 26.59 16.19 9.14
CA GLY A 18 26.59 15.73 7.75
C GLY A 18 25.65 16.53 6.83
N LEU A 19 24.63 17.17 7.40
CA LEU A 19 23.68 18.02 6.68
C LEU A 19 24.09 19.50 6.66
N ALA A 20 25.12 19.89 7.42
CA ALA A 20 25.57 21.28 7.48
C ALA A 20 25.97 21.79 6.09
N GLY A 21 25.42 22.95 5.69
CA GLY A 21 25.65 23.55 4.37
C GLY A 21 24.88 22.90 3.21
N LYS A 22 24.04 21.89 3.48
CA LYS A 22 23.20 21.23 2.46
C LYS A 22 21.75 21.71 2.54
N SER A 23 21.06 21.68 1.41
CA SER A 23 19.61 21.86 1.38
C SER A 23 18.92 20.67 2.04
N VAL A 24 17.99 20.95 2.94
CA VAL A 24 17.18 19.98 3.67
C VAL A 24 15.72 20.35 3.59
N ALA A 25 14.83 19.37 3.82
CA ALA A 25 13.40 19.58 3.93
C ALA A 25 12.96 19.48 5.39
N VAL A 26 12.10 20.40 5.83
CA VAL A 26 11.38 20.29 7.11
C VAL A 26 10.02 19.68 6.82
N VAL A 27 9.77 18.51 7.38
CA VAL A 27 8.61 17.66 7.03
C VAL A 27 7.93 17.15 8.28
N HIS A 28 6.60 17.13 8.28
CA HIS A 28 5.83 16.60 9.40
C HIS A 28 5.88 15.07 9.43
N GLY A 29 6.42 14.50 10.51
CA GLY A 29 6.61 13.07 10.77
C GLY A 29 5.43 12.41 11.48
N GLY A 30 4.27 13.05 11.55
CA GLY A 30 3.09 12.54 12.24
C GLY A 30 3.24 12.70 13.75
N SER A 31 3.13 11.61 14.51
CA SER A 31 3.25 11.64 15.98
C SER A 31 4.64 12.06 16.50
N ARG A 32 5.66 12.04 15.62
CA ARG A 32 7.02 12.52 15.93
C ARG A 32 7.20 14.02 15.74
N GLY A 33 6.16 14.76 15.33
CA GLY A 33 6.23 16.20 15.09
C GLY A 33 7.04 16.54 13.84
N LEU A 34 7.75 17.67 13.85
CA LEU A 34 8.59 18.12 12.75
C LEU A 34 9.89 17.30 12.68
N CYS A 35 10.29 16.93 11.47
CA CYS A 35 11.51 16.20 11.19
C CYS A 35 12.32 16.94 10.12
N ILE A 36 13.64 16.84 10.21
CA ILE A 36 14.56 17.27 9.15
C ILE A 36 14.85 16.04 8.28
N ALA A 37 14.59 16.14 6.98
CA ALA A 37 14.96 15.15 5.99
C ALA A 37 16.05 15.72 5.07
N GLY A 38 17.01 14.89 4.70
CA GLY A 38 18.11 15.29 3.81
C GLY A 38 18.95 14.09 3.37
N ALA A 39 19.84 14.32 2.42
CA ALA A 39 20.85 13.36 1.99
C ALA A 39 22.25 13.90 2.30
N HIS A 40 23.05 13.14 3.04
CA HIS A 40 24.30 13.65 3.61
C HIS A 40 25.57 13.09 2.96
N ARG A 41 25.51 11.99 2.22
CA ARG A 41 26.68 11.42 1.51
C ARG A 41 26.35 11.19 0.04
N ASP A 42 27.17 11.78 -0.80
CA ASP A 42 27.28 11.35 -2.19
C ASP A 42 27.94 9.96 -2.21
N LEU A 43 27.70 9.20 -3.27
CA LEU A 43 28.44 7.97 -3.49
C LEU A 43 29.94 8.32 -3.62
N PRO A 44 30.85 7.52 -3.04
CA PRO A 44 32.29 7.72 -3.23
C PRO A 44 32.63 7.82 -4.73
N ALA A 45 33.55 8.72 -5.10
CA ALA A 45 33.90 8.95 -6.50
C ALA A 45 34.46 7.69 -7.19
N ASP A 46 35.05 6.77 -6.41
CA ASP A 46 35.60 5.48 -6.82
C ASP A 46 34.56 4.34 -6.80
N PHE A 47 33.30 4.60 -6.42
CA PHE A 47 32.23 3.60 -6.49
C PHE A 47 31.83 3.29 -7.93
N ALA A 48 31.95 4.25 -8.85
CA ALA A 48 31.58 4.07 -10.24
C ALA A 48 32.77 3.53 -11.07
N PRO A 49 32.54 2.56 -11.99
CA PRO A 49 31.25 1.98 -12.35
C PRO A 49 30.82 0.83 -11.42
N ALA A 50 29.53 0.78 -11.08
CA ALA A 50 28.90 -0.34 -10.38
C ALA A 50 27.78 -0.94 -11.22
N LEU A 51 27.71 -2.27 -11.31
CA LEU A 51 26.61 -2.98 -11.98
C LEU A 51 25.48 -3.27 -10.98
N ILE A 52 24.28 -2.79 -11.27
CA ILE A 52 23.09 -2.99 -10.44
C ILE A 52 22.21 -4.07 -11.06
N LEU A 53 22.05 -5.21 -10.37
CA LEU A 53 21.21 -6.34 -10.79
C LEU A 53 19.91 -6.42 -9.98
N ASP A 54 19.22 -5.29 -9.86
CA ASP A 54 17.94 -5.21 -9.14
C ASP A 54 16.76 -5.57 -10.06
N ALA A 55 16.10 -6.70 -9.78
CA ALA A 55 14.93 -7.17 -10.51
C ALA A 55 13.77 -6.15 -10.55
N SER A 56 13.73 -5.23 -9.58
CA SER A 56 12.70 -4.21 -9.45
C SER A 56 13.12 -2.83 -9.97
N GLY A 57 14.31 -2.70 -10.55
CA GLY A 57 14.83 -1.42 -11.03
C GLY A 57 13.90 -0.71 -12.02
N ARG A 58 13.07 -1.47 -12.77
CA ARG A 58 12.09 -0.89 -13.70
C ARG A 58 10.97 -0.10 -13.02
N VAL A 59 10.59 -0.48 -11.80
CA VAL A 59 9.45 0.12 -11.08
C VAL A 59 9.87 1.16 -10.04
N ARG A 60 11.18 1.22 -9.72
CA ARG A 60 11.77 2.17 -8.78
C ARG A 60 11.91 3.55 -9.38
N GLU A 61 11.24 4.51 -8.75
CA GLU A 61 11.27 5.91 -9.16
C GLU A 61 12.63 6.56 -8.84
N THR A 62 13.30 6.11 -7.77
CA THR A 62 14.64 6.57 -7.41
C THR A 62 15.65 6.33 -8.53
N TYR A 63 15.60 5.16 -9.19
CA TYR A 63 16.48 4.90 -10.35
C TYR A 63 16.16 5.80 -11.56
N ARG A 64 14.88 6.09 -11.82
CA ARG A 64 14.51 7.04 -12.88
C ARG A 64 15.05 8.44 -12.61
N LYS A 65 15.05 8.87 -11.34
CA LYS A 65 15.65 10.14 -10.94
C LYS A 65 17.17 10.14 -11.08
N MET A 66 17.84 9.06 -10.69
CA MET A 66 19.28 8.91 -10.90
C MET A 66 19.65 8.91 -12.39
N GLU A 67 18.84 8.30 -13.25
CA GLU A 67 19.00 8.37 -14.71
C GLU A 67 18.85 9.80 -15.24
N ALA A 68 17.81 10.50 -14.81
CA ALA A 68 17.59 11.90 -15.20
C ALA A 68 18.72 12.83 -14.71
N ALA A 69 19.36 12.48 -13.58
CA ALA A 69 20.53 13.16 -13.05
C ALA A 69 21.86 12.74 -13.71
N GLY A 70 21.84 11.75 -14.61
CA GLY A 70 23.04 11.24 -15.30
C GLY A 70 23.95 10.35 -14.44
N THR A 71 23.50 9.92 -13.25
CA THR A 71 24.29 9.06 -12.34
C THR A 71 24.00 7.57 -12.51
N LEU A 72 22.98 7.22 -13.31
CA LEU A 72 22.64 5.84 -13.63
C LEU A 72 22.42 5.69 -15.14
N LEU A 73 23.02 4.66 -15.73
CA LEU A 73 22.77 4.24 -17.10
C LEU A 73 21.91 2.98 -17.11
N ARG A 74 20.70 3.06 -17.68
CA ARG A 74 19.81 1.90 -17.80
C ARG A 74 20.17 1.06 -19.01
N LEU A 75 20.57 -0.18 -18.76
CA LEU A 75 20.76 -1.17 -19.81
C LEU A 75 19.42 -1.75 -20.27
N PRO A 76 19.33 -2.31 -21.49
CA PRO A 76 18.13 -2.99 -21.96
C PRO A 76 17.65 -4.06 -20.97
N ALA A 77 16.37 -3.99 -20.60
CA ALA A 77 15.79 -4.91 -19.62
C ALA A 77 15.19 -6.14 -20.30
N ALA A 78 15.47 -7.33 -19.77
CA ALA A 78 14.68 -8.52 -20.06
C ALA A 78 13.38 -8.45 -19.25
N ALA A 79 12.34 -7.83 -19.83
CA ALA A 79 11.06 -7.72 -19.16
C ALA A 79 10.38 -9.08 -19.03
N GLN A 80 9.93 -9.42 -17.82
CA GLN A 80 9.11 -10.59 -17.56
C GLN A 80 7.64 -10.26 -17.87
N ASP A 81 6.96 -11.16 -18.58
CA ASP A 81 5.53 -11.14 -18.87
C ASP A 81 4.76 -11.81 -17.71
N TYR A 82 3.84 -11.07 -17.09
CA TYR A 82 3.05 -11.53 -15.95
C TYR A 82 1.66 -12.03 -16.34
N LYS A 83 1.40 -12.41 -17.61
CA LYS A 83 0.07 -12.90 -18.04
C LYS A 83 -0.48 -14.13 -17.30
N ARG A 84 0.38 -14.90 -16.64
CA ARG A 84 -0.02 -16.06 -15.80
C ARG A 84 -0.25 -15.68 -14.34
N LEU A 85 -0.13 -14.40 -14.00
CA LEU A 85 -0.46 -13.85 -12.70
C LEU A 85 -1.86 -13.24 -12.72
N ARG A 86 -2.68 -13.62 -11.75
CA ARG A 86 -3.95 -12.96 -11.44
C ARG A 86 -3.86 -12.26 -10.10
N VAL A 87 -4.21 -10.98 -10.07
CA VAL A 87 -4.17 -10.13 -8.87
C VAL A 87 -5.58 -9.71 -8.50
N HIS A 88 -6.06 -10.20 -7.37
CA HIS A 88 -7.28 -9.79 -6.71
C HIS A 88 -6.97 -8.63 -5.77
N HIS A 89 -7.53 -7.45 -6.02
CA HIS A 89 -7.28 -6.28 -5.18
C HIS A 89 -8.53 -5.88 -4.41
N TRP A 90 -8.42 -5.90 -3.09
CA TRP A 90 -9.40 -5.32 -2.18
C TRP A 90 -8.87 -3.99 -1.63
N ASP A 91 -9.49 -2.88 -2.06
CA ASP A 91 -9.16 -1.51 -1.63
C ASP A 91 -9.62 -1.24 -0.18
N ARG A 92 -8.94 -1.89 0.78
CA ARG A 92 -9.16 -1.76 2.22
C ARG A 92 -7.86 -1.33 2.90
N ALA A 93 -7.99 -0.45 3.90
CA ALA A 93 -6.85 -0.04 4.72
C ALA A 93 -6.31 -1.25 5.51
N GLY A 94 -5.21 -1.84 5.02
CA GLY A 94 -4.50 -2.94 5.65
C GLY A 94 -3.13 -2.56 6.23
N SER A 95 -2.85 -1.26 6.39
CA SER A 95 -1.56 -0.83 6.95
C SER A 95 -1.36 -1.35 8.37
N ARG A 96 -0.10 -1.40 8.84
CA ARG A 96 0.22 -1.82 10.22
C ARG A 96 -0.61 -1.06 11.28
N SER A 97 -0.86 0.23 11.07
CA SER A 97 -1.72 1.03 11.95
C SER A 97 -3.21 0.74 11.79
N ALA A 98 -3.68 0.37 10.60
CA ALA A 98 -5.08 -0.05 10.41
C ALA A 98 -5.35 -1.40 11.09
N LEU A 99 -4.41 -2.34 10.98
CA LEU A 99 -4.49 -3.67 11.60
C LEU A 99 -4.31 -3.67 13.12
N SER A 100 -3.97 -2.54 13.74
CA SER A 100 -4.02 -2.42 15.21
C SER A 100 -5.44 -2.17 15.76
N GLY A 101 -6.39 -1.81 14.91
CA GLY A 101 -7.80 -1.67 15.32
C GLY A 101 -8.51 -3.02 15.26
N VAL A 102 -9.12 -3.45 16.37
CA VAL A 102 -9.79 -4.77 16.49
C VAL A 102 -10.79 -5.01 15.34
N GLY A 103 -11.68 -4.06 15.05
CA GLY A 103 -12.71 -4.25 14.01
C GLY A 103 -12.13 -4.45 12.61
N ALA A 104 -11.20 -3.58 12.19
CA ALA A 104 -10.56 -3.69 10.87
C ALA A 104 -9.72 -4.96 10.74
N ARG A 105 -9.01 -5.33 11.82
CA ARG A 105 -8.24 -6.57 11.89
C ARG A 105 -9.13 -7.80 11.74
N THR A 106 -10.19 -7.91 12.54
CA THR A 106 -11.13 -9.04 12.47
C THR A 106 -11.76 -9.15 11.07
N GLU A 107 -12.23 -8.05 10.49
CA GLU A 107 -12.80 -8.01 9.13
C GLU A 107 -11.82 -8.55 8.09
N ILE A 108 -10.59 -8.03 8.08
CA ILE A 108 -9.56 -8.39 7.09
C ILE A 108 -9.12 -9.85 7.26
N LEU A 109 -8.88 -10.31 8.49
CA LEU A 109 -8.41 -11.67 8.74
C LEU A 109 -9.51 -12.71 8.48
N THR A 110 -10.77 -12.41 8.81
CA THR A 110 -11.91 -13.29 8.49
C THR A 110 -12.07 -13.44 6.98
N ALA A 111 -11.96 -12.32 6.26
CA ALA A 111 -11.99 -12.30 4.80
C ALA A 111 -10.82 -13.10 4.17
N ALA A 112 -9.61 -12.90 4.68
CA ALA A 112 -8.43 -13.64 4.21
C ALA A 112 -8.59 -15.14 4.49
N ALA A 113 -9.01 -15.51 5.69
CA ALA A 113 -9.27 -16.90 6.07
C ALA A 113 -10.35 -17.54 5.19
N ALA A 114 -11.42 -16.83 4.85
CA ALA A 114 -12.47 -17.35 3.96
C ALA A 114 -11.94 -17.71 2.57
N VAL A 115 -11.07 -16.87 1.99
CA VAL A 115 -10.41 -17.17 0.70
C VAL A 115 -9.46 -18.35 0.84
N ILE A 116 -8.63 -18.32 1.89
CA ILE A 116 -7.65 -19.38 2.16
C ILE A 116 -8.36 -20.72 2.35
N ASN A 117 -9.45 -20.77 3.11
CA ASN A 117 -10.23 -21.98 3.40
C ASN A 117 -11.08 -22.47 2.21
N ALA A 118 -11.24 -21.68 1.15
CA ALA A 118 -11.99 -22.08 -0.04
C ALA A 118 -11.24 -23.10 -0.91
N ASP A 119 -9.92 -23.26 -0.72
CA ASP A 119 -9.13 -24.33 -1.33
C ASP A 119 -8.16 -24.97 -0.34
N ASN A 120 -7.62 -26.13 -0.73
CA ASN A 120 -6.64 -26.89 0.06
C ASN A 120 -5.20 -26.64 -0.40
N ARG A 121 -4.92 -25.55 -1.12
CA ARG A 121 -3.56 -25.24 -1.60
C ARG A 121 -2.71 -24.67 -0.47
N ARG A 122 -1.40 -24.64 -0.68
CA ARG A 122 -0.47 -23.91 0.20
C ARG A 122 -0.55 -22.42 -0.10
N TRP A 123 -0.43 -21.60 0.93
CA TRP A 123 -0.54 -20.15 0.84
C TRP A 123 0.71 -19.47 1.40
N LEU A 124 1.16 -18.42 0.73
CA LEU A 124 2.15 -17.50 1.26
C LEU A 124 1.44 -16.25 1.77
N VAL A 125 1.54 -15.98 3.07
CA VAL A 125 0.97 -14.79 3.71
C VAL A 125 2.07 -13.75 3.90
N VAL A 126 1.92 -12.61 3.22
CA VAL A 126 2.79 -11.44 3.36
C VAL A 126 2.12 -10.42 4.27
N HIS A 127 2.77 -10.03 5.37
CA HIS A 127 2.12 -9.22 6.41
C HIS A 127 3.10 -8.24 7.09
N PRO A 128 2.64 -7.19 7.78
CA PRO A 128 3.50 -6.36 8.62
C PRO A 128 3.99 -7.13 9.85
N GLN A 129 5.17 -6.76 10.33
CA GLN A 129 5.64 -7.23 11.63
C GLN A 129 4.65 -6.85 12.74
N ASP A 130 4.48 -7.77 13.68
CA ASP A 130 3.68 -7.54 14.88
C ASP A 130 4.26 -6.39 15.70
N ARG A 131 3.39 -5.68 16.43
CA ARG A 131 3.82 -4.68 17.40
C ARG A 131 3.99 -5.37 18.75
N GLU A 132 4.98 -4.92 19.50
CA GLU A 132 5.12 -5.29 20.90
C GLU A 132 3.81 -4.95 21.65
N GLY A 133 3.32 -5.92 22.43
CA GLY A 133 2.06 -5.79 23.18
C GLY A 133 0.76 -5.91 22.37
N GLN A 134 0.81 -6.34 21.11
CA GLN A 134 -0.39 -6.67 20.31
C GLN A 134 -0.47 -8.18 20.04
N SER A 135 -1.68 -8.70 19.79
CA SER A 135 -1.86 -10.08 19.33
C SER A 135 -1.12 -10.27 18.01
N SER A 136 -0.58 -11.48 17.80
CA SER A 136 0.13 -11.78 16.56
C SER A 136 -0.84 -11.93 15.39
N LEU A 137 -0.54 -11.30 14.25
CA LEU A 137 -1.30 -11.53 13.02
C LEU A 137 -1.22 -12.99 12.58
N TYR A 138 -0.10 -13.64 12.92
CA TYR A 138 0.09 -15.06 12.73
C TYR A 138 -0.94 -15.87 13.50
N ASP A 139 -1.04 -15.68 14.82
CA ASP A 139 -1.93 -16.46 15.68
C ASP A 139 -3.39 -16.25 15.29
N ASP A 140 -3.79 -14.99 15.07
CA ASP A 140 -5.17 -14.64 14.77
C ASP A 140 -5.66 -15.25 13.45
N LEU A 141 -4.85 -15.20 12.38
CA LEU A 141 -5.24 -15.80 11.10
C LEU A 141 -5.15 -17.33 11.14
N THR A 142 -4.12 -17.87 11.81
CA THR A 142 -3.96 -19.32 12.01
C THR A 142 -5.19 -19.89 12.72
N GLY A 143 -5.69 -19.23 13.76
CA GLY A 143 -6.89 -19.63 14.48
C GLY A 143 -8.19 -19.61 13.64
N LEU A 144 -8.20 -18.92 12.50
CA LEU A 144 -9.34 -18.85 11.57
C LEU A 144 -9.22 -19.84 10.39
N CYS A 145 -8.06 -20.48 10.21
CA CYS A 145 -7.82 -21.38 9.08
C CYS A 145 -8.09 -22.84 9.46
N ASN A 146 -8.76 -23.57 8.56
CA ASN A 146 -9.13 -24.98 8.77
C ASN A 146 -7.90 -25.91 8.85
N ASP A 147 -6.89 -25.60 8.06
CA ASP A 147 -5.58 -26.25 8.08
C ASP A 147 -4.53 -25.15 8.07
N PRO A 148 -3.87 -24.88 9.20
CA PRO A 148 -2.81 -23.89 9.27
C PRO A 148 -1.44 -24.38 8.75
N SER A 149 -1.23 -25.70 8.62
CA SER A 149 0.07 -26.29 8.25
C SER A 149 0.51 -25.94 6.83
N ARG A 150 -0.45 -25.57 5.99
CA ARG A 150 -0.29 -25.11 4.61
C ARG A 150 0.01 -23.60 4.48
N LEU A 151 0.07 -22.87 5.60
CA LEU A 151 0.41 -21.45 5.60
C LEU A 151 1.93 -21.28 5.75
N SER A 152 2.50 -20.54 4.81
CA SER A 152 3.87 -20.03 4.86
C SER A 152 3.83 -18.53 5.09
N TRP A 153 4.82 -18.01 5.82
CA TRP A 153 4.77 -16.65 6.35
C TRP A 153 5.97 -15.82 5.92
N LEU A 154 5.70 -14.57 5.57
CA LEU A 154 6.73 -13.64 5.16
C LEU A 154 6.37 -12.23 5.63
N HIS A 155 7.06 -11.74 6.64
CA HIS A 155 6.82 -10.36 7.04
C HIS A 155 7.54 -9.39 6.10
N TRP A 156 6.94 -8.21 5.97
CA TRP A 156 7.58 -7.01 5.45
C TRP A 156 8.96 -6.87 6.10
N GLY A 157 10.01 -6.91 5.29
CA GLY A 157 11.42 -6.72 5.70
C GLY A 157 12.30 -7.93 5.46
N ASN A 158 11.72 -9.12 5.56
CA ASN A 158 12.38 -10.35 5.14
C ASN A 158 12.04 -10.74 3.68
N HIS A 159 11.10 -10.01 3.06
CA HIS A 159 10.63 -10.29 1.70
C HIS A 159 11.67 -10.16 0.57
N HIS A 160 12.86 -9.62 0.84
CA HIS A 160 13.91 -9.43 -0.19
C HIS A 160 14.85 -10.63 -0.34
N GLY A 161 14.92 -11.54 0.64
CA GLY A 161 16.07 -12.45 0.82
C GLY A 161 15.83 -13.97 0.75
N THR A 162 14.62 -14.47 0.47
CA THR A 162 14.33 -15.93 0.48
C THR A 162 13.82 -16.47 -0.87
N ASN A 163 14.08 -17.75 -1.14
CA ASN A 163 13.55 -18.52 -2.28
C ASN A 163 12.66 -19.70 -1.84
N ASP A 164 12.37 -19.83 -0.55
CA ASP A 164 11.76 -21.02 0.03
C ASP A 164 10.31 -21.23 -0.43
N TYR A 165 9.68 -20.16 -0.92
CA TYR A 165 8.27 -20.12 -1.29
C TYR A 165 8.02 -20.20 -2.80
N ARG A 166 9.05 -20.44 -3.62
CA ARG A 166 8.95 -20.45 -5.09
C ARG A 166 7.95 -21.47 -5.67
N GLU A 167 7.56 -22.45 -4.87
CA GLU A 167 6.63 -23.52 -5.22
C GLU A 167 5.16 -23.18 -4.88
N ILE A 168 4.91 -22.04 -4.21
CA ILE A 168 3.58 -21.63 -3.76
C ILE A 168 2.92 -20.77 -4.83
N ASP A 169 1.71 -21.10 -5.25
CA ASP A 169 0.95 -20.42 -6.32
C ASP A 169 -0.23 -19.57 -5.79
N ARG A 170 -0.34 -19.45 -4.47
CA ARG A 170 -1.34 -18.64 -3.78
C ARG A 170 -0.68 -17.68 -2.80
N VAL A 171 -0.96 -16.39 -2.94
CA VAL A 171 -0.37 -15.37 -2.07
C VAL A 171 -1.48 -14.50 -1.49
N MET A 172 -1.42 -14.26 -0.18
CA MET A 172 -2.25 -13.29 0.52
C MET A 172 -1.35 -12.15 1.03
N VAL A 173 -1.57 -10.93 0.55
CA VAL A 173 -0.82 -9.75 0.96
C VAL A 173 -1.71 -8.88 1.85
N LEU A 174 -1.38 -8.83 3.14
CA LEU A 174 -2.08 -8.06 4.16
C LEU A 174 -1.37 -6.73 4.38
N GLY A 175 -1.90 -5.68 3.75
CA GLY A 175 -1.28 -4.35 3.75
C GLY A 175 -0.06 -4.25 2.83
N VAL A 176 0.41 -3.03 2.63
CA VAL A 176 1.68 -2.75 1.94
C VAL A 176 2.69 -2.16 2.91
N TRP A 177 3.98 -2.36 2.63
CA TRP A 177 5.03 -1.62 3.32
C TRP A 177 4.99 -0.15 2.87
N ASP A 178 4.73 0.74 3.81
CA ASP A 178 4.87 2.19 3.66
C ASP A 178 5.97 2.76 4.57
N TYR A 179 6.72 3.74 4.05
CA TYR A 179 7.62 4.55 4.86
C TYR A 179 6.90 5.79 5.42
N PRO A 180 7.37 6.35 6.55
CA PRO A 180 6.90 7.64 7.01
C PRO A 180 7.35 8.76 6.04
N ARG A 181 6.59 9.87 5.97
CA ARG A 181 6.84 10.99 5.06
C ARG A 181 8.31 11.48 5.08
N PRO A 182 8.98 11.65 6.23
CA PRO A 182 10.39 12.06 6.26
C PRO A 182 11.34 11.10 5.55
N ALA A 183 11.06 9.79 5.58
CA ALA A 183 11.88 8.81 4.87
C ALA A 183 11.67 8.88 3.35
N TYR A 184 10.45 9.09 2.87
CA TYR A 184 10.20 9.34 1.45
C TYR A 184 10.87 10.64 0.97
N ALA A 185 10.88 11.70 1.79
CA ALA A 185 11.58 12.94 1.48
C ALA A 185 13.10 12.72 1.37
N ALA A 186 13.68 11.99 2.33
CA ALA A 186 15.10 11.65 2.30
C ALA A 186 15.47 10.80 1.07
N LEU A 187 14.66 9.80 0.70
CA LEU A 187 14.86 9.00 -0.50
C LEU A 187 14.75 9.82 -1.79
N HIS A 188 13.79 10.75 -1.84
CA HIS A 188 13.63 11.67 -2.97
C HIS A 188 14.90 12.51 -3.17
N MET A 189 15.41 13.13 -2.11
CA MET A 189 16.63 13.93 -2.16
C MET A 189 17.88 13.09 -2.46
N ALA A 190 17.99 11.90 -1.88
CA ALA A 190 19.12 11.00 -2.14
C ALA A 190 19.19 10.52 -3.60
N ALA A 191 18.05 10.45 -4.29
CA ALA A 191 17.99 10.08 -5.70
C ALA A 191 18.25 11.26 -6.67
N GLY A 192 18.64 12.43 -6.15
CA GLY A 192 18.87 13.65 -6.94
C GLY A 192 17.65 14.58 -7.04
N GLY A 193 16.59 14.31 -6.28
CA GLY A 193 15.45 15.21 -6.16
C GLY A 193 15.78 16.47 -5.35
N LEU A 194 15.06 17.55 -5.62
CA LEU A 194 15.13 18.78 -4.82
C LEU A 194 14.06 18.74 -3.70
N PRO A 195 14.15 19.60 -2.67
CA PRO A 195 13.07 19.73 -1.69
C PRO A 195 11.71 20.02 -2.38
N GLU A 196 10.58 19.50 -1.85
CA GLU A 196 9.24 19.63 -2.47
C GLU A 196 8.87 21.11 -2.80
N ASP A 197 9.35 22.06 -2.02
CA ASP A 197 9.12 23.50 -2.21
C ASP A 197 9.93 24.11 -3.37
N SER A 198 10.69 23.32 -4.13
CA SER A 198 11.50 23.84 -5.25
C SER A 198 10.68 24.21 -6.49
N GLY A 199 9.35 24.10 -6.46
CA GLY A 199 8.45 24.50 -7.54
C GLY A 199 8.53 23.67 -8.83
N ARG A 200 9.28 22.56 -8.85
CA ARG A 200 9.52 21.74 -10.06
C ARG A 200 8.43 20.70 -10.36
N GLY A 201 7.35 20.65 -9.58
CA GLY A 201 6.25 19.70 -9.79
C GLY A 201 6.62 18.24 -9.56
N GLU A 202 7.82 17.95 -9.07
CA GLU A 202 8.24 16.60 -8.69
C GLU A 202 7.62 16.24 -7.34
N THR A 203 6.81 15.18 -7.31
CA THR A 203 6.10 14.82 -6.08
C THR A 203 6.78 13.64 -5.38
N MET A 204 6.87 13.71 -4.05
CA MET A 204 7.22 12.56 -3.23
C MET A 204 6.25 11.38 -3.45
N ASP A 205 5.04 11.65 -3.93
CA ASP A 205 4.06 10.63 -4.31
C ASP A 205 4.56 9.67 -5.38
N ALA A 206 5.35 10.14 -6.35
CA ALA A 206 5.95 9.28 -7.37
C ALA A 206 6.95 8.31 -6.75
N VAL A 207 7.77 8.80 -5.81
CA VAL A 207 8.73 7.98 -5.03
C VAL A 207 7.98 6.97 -4.19
N LYS A 208 6.95 7.40 -3.45
CA LYS A 208 6.08 6.51 -2.67
C LYS A 208 5.48 5.41 -3.54
N ALA A 209 4.87 5.77 -4.67
CA ALA A 209 4.31 4.79 -5.59
C ALA A 209 5.39 3.83 -6.11
N GLY A 210 6.59 4.32 -6.44
CA GLY A 210 7.73 3.48 -6.84
C GLY A 210 8.14 2.47 -5.78
N GLU A 211 8.21 2.88 -4.53
CA GLU A 211 8.52 2.01 -3.39
C GLU A 211 7.40 1.00 -3.12
N THR A 212 6.13 1.39 -3.24
CA THR A 212 5.00 0.45 -3.16
C THR A 212 5.11 -0.63 -4.24
N ARG A 213 5.37 -0.25 -5.49
CA ARG A 213 5.55 -1.21 -6.60
C ARG A 213 6.76 -2.11 -6.35
N HIS A 214 7.87 -1.56 -5.91
CA HIS A 214 9.09 -2.30 -5.56
C HIS A 214 8.79 -3.39 -4.51
N ASN A 215 8.20 -3.01 -3.38
CA ASN A 215 7.93 -3.93 -2.28
C ASN A 215 6.91 -5.01 -2.68
N LEU A 216 5.84 -4.64 -3.38
CA LEU A 216 4.86 -5.60 -3.91
C LEU A 216 5.50 -6.58 -4.89
N LEU A 217 6.30 -6.08 -5.84
CA LEU A 217 7.00 -6.92 -6.81
C LEU A 217 7.93 -7.91 -6.10
N GLN A 218 8.75 -7.43 -5.16
CA GLN A 218 9.68 -8.29 -4.43
C GLN A 218 8.98 -9.36 -3.60
N ALA A 219 7.86 -9.02 -2.94
CA ALA A 219 7.08 -9.96 -2.13
C ALA A 219 6.37 -11.02 -2.99
N VAL A 220 5.68 -10.60 -4.06
CA VAL A 220 4.97 -11.52 -4.96
C VAL A 220 5.95 -12.43 -5.71
N CYS A 221 7.11 -11.91 -6.12
CA CYS A 221 8.18 -12.72 -6.73
C CYS A 221 8.89 -13.66 -5.75
N ARG A 222 8.42 -13.85 -4.51
CA ARG A 222 8.84 -14.98 -3.66
C ARG A 222 8.06 -16.26 -3.96
N ALA A 223 6.87 -16.12 -4.55
CA ALA A 223 6.00 -17.21 -4.96
C ALA A 223 6.37 -17.79 -6.35
N SER A 224 5.50 -18.62 -6.90
CA SER A 224 5.64 -19.25 -8.22
C SER A 224 5.80 -18.26 -9.37
N VAL A 225 5.44 -16.99 -9.20
CA VAL A 225 5.71 -15.91 -10.19
C VAL A 225 7.18 -15.88 -10.62
N ARG A 226 8.11 -16.23 -9.72
CA ARG A 226 9.55 -16.27 -10.03
C ARG A 226 9.97 -17.40 -10.97
N LYS A 227 9.15 -18.45 -11.12
CA LYS A 227 9.44 -19.59 -11.99
C LYS A 227 9.17 -19.25 -13.46
N GLY A 228 9.89 -18.26 -13.95
CA GLY A 228 9.75 -17.81 -15.33
C GLY A 228 10.32 -18.83 -16.31
N LEU A 229 9.56 -19.17 -17.35
CA LEU A 229 10.05 -19.95 -18.49
C LEU A 229 9.86 -19.13 -19.76
N GLY A 230 10.94 -18.90 -20.52
CA GLY A 230 10.89 -18.10 -21.75
C GLY A 230 10.43 -16.66 -21.54
N GLY A 231 10.73 -16.06 -20.36
CA GLY A 231 10.32 -14.69 -20.03
C GLY A 231 8.88 -14.53 -19.52
N ILE A 232 8.10 -15.62 -19.39
CA ILE A 232 6.74 -15.59 -18.85
C ILE A 232 6.75 -16.11 -17.42
N CYS A 233 6.08 -15.44 -16.48
CA CYS A 233 5.99 -15.86 -15.08
C CYS A 233 5.29 -17.22 -14.88
N GLY A 234 5.52 -17.85 -13.72
CA GLY A 234 4.74 -19.04 -13.33
C GLY A 234 3.28 -18.69 -13.00
N ASP A 235 2.41 -19.69 -12.99
CA ASP A 235 1.00 -19.54 -12.63
C ASP A 235 0.87 -19.17 -11.15
N CYS A 236 0.18 -18.06 -10.86
CA CYS A 236 -0.01 -17.57 -9.50
C CYS A 236 -1.28 -16.73 -9.35
N GLU A 237 -1.94 -16.85 -8.21
CA GLU A 237 -3.07 -16.00 -7.82
C GLU A 237 -2.71 -15.26 -6.53
N VAL A 238 -2.83 -13.93 -6.57
CA VAL A 238 -2.42 -13.04 -5.49
C VAL A 238 -3.62 -12.25 -5.03
N TYR A 239 -3.88 -12.24 -3.73
CA TYR A 239 -4.91 -11.44 -3.08
C TYR A 239 -4.23 -10.32 -2.30
N ILE A 240 -4.54 -9.06 -2.63
CA ILE A 240 -3.94 -7.88 -2.01
C ILE A 240 -5.01 -7.12 -1.26
N VAL A 241 -4.86 -7.00 0.05
CA VAL A 241 -5.69 -6.18 0.93
C VAL A 241 -4.93 -4.92 1.30
N ALA A 242 -5.06 -3.86 0.50
CA ALA A 242 -4.34 -2.62 0.72
C ALA A 242 -5.04 -1.41 0.10
N LYS A 243 -4.87 -0.25 0.73
CA LYS A 243 -5.30 1.04 0.17
C LYS A 243 -4.18 1.54 -0.76
N LEU A 244 -4.37 1.42 -2.07
CA LEU A 244 -3.35 1.80 -3.07
C LEU A 244 -3.63 3.17 -3.72
N GLY A 245 -4.72 3.82 -3.32
CA GLY A 245 -5.14 5.14 -3.82
C GLY A 245 -5.94 5.07 -5.12
N ARG A 246 -6.29 6.25 -5.67
CA ARG A 246 -7.20 6.37 -6.84
C ARG A 246 -6.67 5.71 -8.11
N LYS A 247 -5.35 5.52 -8.22
CA LYS A 247 -4.67 4.90 -9.36
C LYS A 247 -4.18 3.47 -9.05
N ALA A 248 -4.89 2.74 -8.18
CA ALA A 248 -4.54 1.37 -7.81
C ALA A 248 -4.37 0.46 -9.03
N GLY A 249 -5.29 0.53 -10.00
CA GLY A 249 -5.21 -0.23 -11.25
C GLY A 249 -3.92 0.05 -12.02
N ASP A 250 -3.61 1.32 -12.27
CA ASP A 250 -2.37 1.72 -12.96
C ASP A 250 -1.11 1.28 -12.20
N LEU A 251 -1.13 1.40 -10.86
CA LEU A 251 -0.04 0.98 -10.00
C LEU A 251 0.20 -0.53 -10.14
N LEU A 252 -0.87 -1.34 -10.06
CA LEU A 252 -0.76 -2.80 -10.15
C LEU A 252 -0.38 -3.24 -11.57
N THR A 253 -0.99 -2.68 -12.61
CA THR A 253 -0.66 -2.98 -14.02
C THR A 253 0.79 -2.64 -14.35
N SER A 254 1.29 -1.49 -13.87
CA SER A 254 2.71 -1.14 -14.04
C SER A 254 3.64 -1.99 -13.17
N THR A 255 3.16 -2.51 -12.02
CA THR A 255 3.92 -3.47 -11.20
C THR A 255 4.00 -4.83 -11.86
N PHE A 256 2.94 -5.31 -12.51
CA PHE A 256 2.83 -6.65 -13.06
C PHE A 256 2.29 -6.59 -14.51
N PRO A 257 3.11 -6.17 -15.49
CA PRO A 257 2.65 -6.00 -16.86
C PRO A 257 2.15 -7.32 -17.47
N GLY A 258 0.98 -7.27 -18.10
CA GLY A 258 0.31 -8.44 -18.69
C GLY A 258 -0.60 -9.21 -17.73
N SER A 259 -0.49 -8.99 -16.42
CA SER A 259 -1.34 -9.68 -15.42
C SER A 259 -2.82 -9.29 -15.51
N SER A 260 -3.68 -10.18 -15.00
CA SER A 260 -5.11 -9.90 -14.84
C SER A 260 -5.36 -9.23 -13.47
N ILE A 261 -5.79 -7.97 -13.47
CA ILE A 261 -6.16 -7.24 -12.25
C ILE A 261 -7.67 -7.30 -12.06
N VAL A 262 -8.11 -7.91 -10.96
CA VAL A 262 -9.51 -8.14 -10.62
C VAL A 262 -9.85 -7.38 -9.34
N PRO A 263 -10.75 -6.39 -9.38
CA PRO A 263 -11.32 -5.83 -8.16
C PRO A 263 -12.01 -6.94 -7.37
N TRP A 264 -11.65 -7.09 -6.09
CA TRP A 264 -12.14 -8.15 -5.23
C TRP A 264 -12.65 -7.57 -3.91
N VAL A 265 -13.79 -8.08 -3.47
CA VAL A 265 -14.32 -7.87 -2.12
C VAL A 265 -14.78 -9.24 -1.60
N PRO A 266 -14.41 -9.64 -0.38
CA PRO A 266 -14.81 -10.91 0.21
C PRO A 266 -16.33 -11.12 0.22
N ALA A 267 -16.78 -12.33 -0.10
CA ALA A 267 -18.18 -12.73 0.03
C ALA A 267 -18.61 -12.68 1.51
N GLY A 268 -19.81 -12.17 1.80
CA GLY A 268 -20.30 -11.97 3.17
C GLY A 268 -19.97 -10.60 3.78
N LEU A 269 -19.08 -9.81 3.16
CA LEU A 269 -18.99 -8.35 3.38
C LEU A 269 -19.97 -7.57 2.46
N SER A 270 -20.85 -8.29 1.77
CA SER A 270 -21.97 -7.71 1.03
C SER A 270 -22.80 -6.87 1.97
N LEU A 271 -22.98 -5.60 1.63
CA LEU A 271 -23.82 -4.72 2.42
C LEU A 271 -25.24 -5.31 2.45
N PRO A 272 -25.95 -5.28 3.59
CA PRO A 272 -27.38 -5.60 3.61
C PRO A 272 -28.09 -4.83 2.49
N ASP A 273 -29.07 -5.41 1.81
CA ASP A 273 -29.65 -4.84 0.57
C ASP A 273 -30.02 -3.35 0.68
N ALA A 274 -30.58 -2.93 1.82
CA ALA A 274 -30.91 -1.53 2.08
C ALA A 274 -29.66 -0.63 2.12
N VAL A 275 -28.59 -1.11 2.74
CA VAL A 275 -27.28 -0.46 2.81
C VAL A 275 -26.61 -0.45 1.43
N GLN A 276 -26.63 -1.58 0.70
CA GLN A 276 -26.08 -1.69 -0.65
C GLN A 276 -26.75 -0.73 -1.62
N ARG A 277 -28.09 -0.63 -1.58
CA ARG A 277 -28.87 0.29 -2.41
C ARG A 277 -28.54 1.75 -2.10
N ALA A 278 -28.45 2.12 -0.82
CA ALA A 278 -28.09 3.48 -0.42
C ALA A 278 -26.65 3.83 -0.82
N ALA A 279 -25.71 2.94 -0.55
CA ALA A 279 -24.31 3.06 -0.95
C ALA A 279 -24.17 3.29 -2.47
N SER A 280 -24.81 2.44 -3.27
CA SER A 280 -24.76 2.53 -4.74
C SER A 280 -25.39 3.81 -5.27
N ALA A 281 -26.48 4.28 -4.65
CA ALA A 281 -27.12 5.54 -5.04
C ALA A 281 -26.23 6.76 -4.74
N ILE A 282 -25.56 6.77 -3.58
CA ILE A 282 -24.61 7.82 -3.20
C ILE A 282 -23.41 7.83 -4.14
N GLU A 283 -22.81 6.66 -4.40
CA GLU A 283 -21.65 6.54 -5.26
C GLU A 283 -21.95 6.99 -6.69
N ARG A 284 -23.07 6.54 -7.28
CA ARG A 284 -23.49 7.00 -8.61
C ARG A 284 -23.67 8.51 -8.69
N ALA A 285 -24.26 9.12 -7.67
CA ALA A 285 -24.51 10.55 -7.65
C ALA A 285 -23.22 11.37 -7.49
N LEU A 286 -22.26 10.90 -6.69
CA LEU A 286 -20.96 11.53 -6.47
C LEU A 286 -19.95 11.30 -7.61
N MET A 287 -20.20 10.34 -8.51
CA MET A 287 -19.38 10.07 -9.69
C MET A 287 -19.76 10.93 -10.91
N ILE A 288 -20.83 11.72 -10.82
CA ILE A 288 -21.21 12.66 -11.89
C ILE A 288 -20.15 13.78 -11.96
N PRO A 289 -19.53 14.03 -13.12
CA PRO A 289 -18.51 15.07 -13.26
C PRO A 289 -19.02 16.44 -12.76
N GLY A 290 -18.22 17.09 -11.90
CA GLY A 290 -18.57 18.39 -11.29
C GLY A 290 -19.43 18.31 -10.02
N VAL A 291 -19.87 17.12 -9.59
CA VAL A 291 -20.64 16.94 -8.36
C VAL A 291 -19.71 16.60 -7.18
N ASN A 292 -19.51 17.57 -6.29
CA ASN A 292 -18.68 17.39 -5.09
C ASN A 292 -19.50 17.06 -3.83
N ARG A 293 -20.83 17.23 -3.88
CA ARG A 293 -21.75 16.97 -2.77
C ARG A 293 -23.11 16.52 -3.29
N VAL A 294 -23.78 15.63 -2.56
CA VAL A 294 -25.12 15.14 -2.87
C VAL A 294 -26.02 15.26 -1.65
N ALA A 295 -27.14 15.95 -1.76
CA ALA A 295 -28.07 16.14 -0.66
C ALA A 295 -28.74 14.81 -0.26
N LYS A 296 -28.99 14.62 1.04
CA LYS A 296 -29.72 13.43 1.53
C LYS A 296 -31.12 13.33 0.92
N GLY A 297 -31.77 14.46 0.63
CA GLY A 297 -33.07 14.51 -0.04
C GLY A 297 -33.04 13.85 -1.43
N THR A 298 -31.98 14.10 -2.21
CA THR A 298 -31.78 13.48 -3.53
C THR A 298 -31.66 11.96 -3.41
N ILE A 299 -30.88 11.48 -2.45
CA ILE A 299 -30.72 10.03 -2.20
C ILE A 299 -32.03 9.41 -1.72
N LYS A 300 -32.80 10.07 -0.85
CA LYS A 300 -34.14 9.61 -0.44
C LYS A 300 -35.06 9.44 -1.65
N ALA A 301 -35.09 10.44 -2.55
CA ALA A 301 -35.92 10.41 -3.75
C ALA A 301 -35.52 9.25 -4.68
N VAL A 302 -34.22 9.06 -4.94
CA VAL A 302 -33.70 7.95 -5.75
C VAL A 302 -34.05 6.59 -5.16
N LEU A 303 -34.06 6.46 -3.83
CA LEU A 303 -34.39 5.22 -3.14
C LEU A 303 -35.89 4.99 -2.95
N GLY A 304 -36.74 5.96 -3.29
CA GLY A 304 -38.18 5.91 -3.05
C GLY A 304 -38.56 5.95 -1.56
N LEU A 305 -37.70 6.48 -0.70
CA LEU A 305 -37.94 6.54 0.74
C LEU A 305 -38.84 7.74 1.09
N ARG A 306 -40.05 7.45 1.59
CA ARG A 306 -41.06 8.47 1.93
C ARG A 306 -40.86 9.12 3.30
N SER A 307 -40.08 8.53 4.20
CA SER A 307 -39.87 9.03 5.57
C SER A 307 -38.41 9.41 5.85
N GLU A 308 -38.21 10.39 6.74
CA GLU A 308 -36.87 10.81 7.17
C GLU A 308 -36.09 9.70 7.87
N ASP A 309 -36.79 8.84 8.60
CA ASP A 309 -36.22 7.77 9.40
C ASP A 309 -35.64 6.63 8.57
N GLY A 310 -36.16 6.39 7.36
CA GLY A 310 -35.73 5.27 6.52
C GLY A 310 -34.25 5.35 6.17
N LEU A 311 -33.81 6.51 5.66
CA LEU A 311 -32.39 6.72 5.35
C LEU A 311 -31.57 6.80 6.65
N ALA A 312 -32.05 7.51 7.68
CA ALA A 312 -31.33 7.65 8.94
C ALA A 312 -31.00 6.30 9.60
N LYS A 313 -31.93 5.33 9.55
CA LYS A 313 -31.69 3.96 10.04
C LYS A 313 -30.54 3.29 9.27
N VAL A 314 -30.54 3.36 7.94
CA VAL A 314 -29.46 2.80 7.11
C VAL A 314 -28.12 3.46 7.43
N LEU A 315 -28.07 4.78 7.55
CA LEU A 315 -26.83 5.51 7.85
C LEU A 315 -26.24 5.20 9.24
N ARG A 316 -27.06 4.70 10.18
CA ARG A 316 -26.62 4.29 11.52
C ARG A 316 -26.06 2.88 11.55
N GLN A 317 -26.35 2.05 10.54
CA GLN A 317 -25.86 0.67 10.50
C GLN A 317 -24.34 0.65 10.34
N GLU A 318 -23.68 -0.23 11.09
CA GLU A 318 -22.23 -0.41 11.04
C GLU A 318 -21.74 -0.73 9.61
N PRO A 319 -22.40 -1.62 8.83
CA PRO A 319 -22.00 -1.88 7.46
C PRO A 319 -22.00 -0.64 6.56
N PHE A 320 -22.94 0.29 6.76
CA PHE A 320 -22.98 1.54 6.00
C PHE A 320 -21.81 2.46 6.39
N ARG A 321 -21.54 2.59 7.69
CA ARG A 321 -20.42 3.41 8.20
C ARG A 321 -19.09 2.87 7.71
N ALA A 322 -18.89 1.55 7.80
CA ALA A 322 -17.73 0.87 7.25
C ALA A 322 -17.60 1.12 5.74
N TRP A 323 -18.70 1.06 4.98
CA TRP A 323 -18.68 1.42 3.55
C TRP A 323 -18.32 2.88 3.30
N ALA A 324 -18.94 3.83 4.01
CA ALA A 324 -18.70 5.27 3.83
C ALA A 324 -17.23 5.61 4.12
N ASP A 325 -16.68 5.06 5.21
CA ASP A 325 -15.27 5.18 5.55
C ASP A 325 -14.36 4.53 4.50
N ARG A 326 -14.68 3.32 4.02
CA ARG A 326 -13.93 2.64 2.94
C ARG A 326 -13.87 3.46 1.66
N ARG A 327 -14.99 4.08 1.29
CA ARG A 327 -15.12 4.89 0.07
C ARG A 327 -14.65 6.32 0.23
N GLY A 328 -14.30 6.76 1.45
CA GLY A 328 -13.92 8.16 1.68
C GLY A 328 -15.09 9.11 1.51
N VAL A 329 -16.31 8.64 1.79
CA VAL A 329 -17.52 9.45 1.83
C VAL A 329 -17.67 10.04 3.22
N GLU A 330 -17.69 11.36 3.31
CA GLU A 330 -18.09 12.08 4.51
C GLU A 330 -19.62 12.17 4.53
N VAL A 331 -20.21 11.77 5.66
CA VAL A 331 -21.65 11.85 5.90
C VAL A 331 -21.90 13.02 6.84
N THR A 332 -22.36 14.14 6.31
CA THR A 332 -22.67 15.32 7.12
C THR A 332 -24.11 15.26 7.64
N ARG A 333 -24.56 16.31 8.33
CA ARG A 333 -25.97 16.43 8.72
C ARG A 333 -26.90 16.46 7.49
N ARG A 334 -26.51 17.14 6.40
CA ARG A 334 -27.39 17.47 5.27
C ARG A 334 -27.06 16.74 3.96
N ASP A 335 -25.82 16.32 3.76
CA ASP A 335 -25.33 15.79 2.49
C ASP A 335 -24.29 14.68 2.68
N PHE A 336 -23.87 14.15 1.53
CA PHE A 336 -22.74 13.26 1.34
C PHE A 336 -21.73 13.98 0.45
N ARG A 337 -20.44 13.90 0.78
CA ARG A 337 -19.36 14.44 -0.05
C ARG A 337 -18.15 13.54 0.02
N TRP A 338 -17.24 13.65 -0.94
CA TRP A 338 -15.93 13.04 -0.79
C TRP A 338 -15.17 13.77 0.34
N ARG A 339 -14.48 13.02 1.21
CA ARG A 339 -13.53 13.62 2.15
C ARG A 339 -12.44 14.30 1.33
N GLU A 340 -12.21 15.58 1.59
CA GLU A 340 -11.08 16.29 1.00
C GLU A 340 -9.79 15.59 1.43
N ALA A 341 -8.89 15.37 0.48
CA ALA A 341 -7.59 14.80 0.77
C ALA A 341 -6.81 15.83 1.60
N ALA A 342 -6.53 15.48 2.87
CA ALA A 342 -5.53 16.17 3.66
C ALA A 342 -4.12 15.87 3.13
#